data_AF-E5VHZ0-F1
#
_entry.id   AF-E5VHZ0-F1
#
_cell.length_a   1.000
_cell.length_b   1.000
_cell.length_c   1.000
_cell.angle_alpha   90.00
_cell.angle_beta   90.00
_cell.angle_gamma   90.00
#
_symmetry.space_group_name_H-M   'P 1'
#
loop_
_entity.id
_entity.type
_entity.pdbx_description
1 polymer ?
#
loop_
_entity_poly.entity_id
_entity_poly.type
_entity_poly.pdbx_seq_one_letter_code
_entity_poly.pdbx_strand_id
1 'polypeptide(L)' 'MRGHPVFIAQHATATCCRECIRKWHKMQPGKELSQVQQGYLVDVIMTWIQKEMKRN' A
#
# COMPACT_ATOMS: atom_id res chain seq x y z
N MET A 1 16.95 -6.28 -5.64
CA MET A 1 15.87 -5.79 -4.76
C MET A 1 14.75 -6.83 -4.60
N ARG A 2 15.05 -8.07 -4.19
CA ARG A 2 14.02 -9.07 -3.80
C ARG A 2 14.09 -9.20 -2.28
N GLY A 3 12.93 -9.21 -1.61
CA GLY A 3 12.85 -9.40 -0.15
C GLY A 3 12.71 -8.13 0.71
N HIS A 4 12.60 -6.93 0.13
CA HIS A 4 12.33 -5.74 0.96
C HIS A 4 10.88 -5.80 1.50
N PRO A 5 10.66 -5.69 2.82
CA PRO A 5 9.33 -5.83 3.44
C PRO A 5 8.24 -4.96 2.80
N VAL A 6 8.61 -3.76 2.37
CA VAL A 6 7.69 -2.82 1.69
C VAL A 6 7.09 -3.39 0.40
N PHE A 7 7.84 -4.14 -0.41
CA PHE A 7 7.27 -4.71 -1.64
C PHE A 7 6.23 -5.79 -1.33
N ILE A 8 6.52 -6.63 -0.33
CA ILE A 8 5.56 -7.65 0.12
C ILE A 8 4.31 -6.97 0.66
N ALA A 9 4.48 -5.95 1.50
CA ALA A 9 3.39 -5.16 2.04
C ALA A 9 2.55 -4.52 0.93
N GLN A 10 3.17 -3.87 -0.06
CA GLN A 10 2.46 -3.23 -1.17
C GLN A 10 1.57 -4.21 -1.95
N HIS A 11 2.04 -5.43 -2.19
CA HIS A 11 1.24 -6.45 -2.85
C HIS A 11 0.14 -7.01 -1.93
N ALA A 12 0.47 -7.27 -0.66
CA ALA A 12 -0.47 -7.78 0.33
C ALA A 12 -1.62 -6.79 0.62
N THR A 13 -1.34 -5.49 0.54
CA THR A 13 -2.31 -4.43 0.78
C THR A 13 -2.87 -3.80 -0.49
N ALA A 14 -2.58 -4.35 -1.67
CA ALA A 14 -3.05 -3.83 -2.96
C ALA A 14 -2.73 -2.33 -3.23
N THR A 15 -1.54 -1.88 -2.81
CA THR A 15 -1.03 -0.52 -3.04
C THR A 15 0.10 -0.47 -4.08
N CYS A 16 0.44 -1.59 -4.71
CA CYS A 16 1.57 -1.73 -5.64
C CYS A 16 1.39 -1.04 -7.01
N CYS A 17 0.16 -0.80 -7.46
CA CYS A 17 -0.10 -0.15 -8.75
C CYS A 17 -1.44 0.61 -8.74
N ARG A 18 -1.64 1.46 -9.76
CA ARG A 18 -2.86 2.29 -9.85
C ARG A 18 -4.14 1.46 -9.95
N GLU A 19 -4.10 0.31 -10.61
CA GLU A 19 -5.27 -0.55 -10.79
C GLU A 19 -5.66 -1.24 -9.48
N CYS A 20 -4.69 -1.68 -8.68
CA CYS A 20 -4.94 -2.22 -7.34
C CYS A 20 -5.56 -1.14 -6.43
N ILE A 21 -4.96 0.05 -6.41
CA ILE A 21 -5.48 1.19 -5.65
C ILE A 21 -6.91 1.56 -6.07
N ARG A 22 -7.20 1.54 -7.37
CA ARG A 22 -8.55 1.78 -7.90
C ARG A 22 -9.55 0.74 -7.40
N LYS A 23 -9.23 -0.55 -7.55
CA LYS A 23 -10.15 -1.64 -7.18
C LYS A 23 -10.42 -1.68 -5.68
N TRP A 24 -9.39 -1.54 -4.87
CA TRP A 24 -9.43 -1.81 -3.43
C TRP A 24 -9.62 -0.57 -2.57
N HIS A 25 -8.96 0.55 -2.91
CA HIS A 25 -9.02 1.80 -2.14
C HIS A 25 -9.90 2.88 -2.80
N LYS A 26 -10.54 2.56 -3.92
CA LYS A 26 -11.50 3.43 -4.64
C LYS A 26 -10.94 4.79 -5.07
N MET A 27 -9.61 4.89 -5.25
CA MET A 27 -8.97 6.10 -5.76
C MET A 27 -8.82 5.99 -7.29
N GLN A 28 -9.48 6.88 -8.01
CA GLN A 28 -9.61 6.79 -9.47
C GLN A 28 -8.27 7.02 -10.21
N PRO A 29 -8.01 6.28 -11.31
CA PRO A 29 -6.87 6.53 -12.18
C PRO A 29 -7.02 7.88 -12.90
N GLY A 30 -5.92 8.37 -13.47
CA GLY A 30 -5.92 9.64 -14.23
C GLY A 30 -5.90 10.91 -13.38
N LYS A 31 -5.83 10.78 -12.05
CA LYS A 31 -5.53 11.87 -11.12
C LYS A 31 -4.37 11.48 -10.23
N GLU A 32 -3.54 12.44 -9.88
CA GLU A 32 -2.53 12.25 -8.83
C GLU A 32 -3.21 11.94 -7.50
N LEU A 33 -2.50 11.18 -6.67
CA LEU A 33 -2.94 10.93 -5.31
C LEU A 33 -2.76 12.21 -4.49
N SER A 34 -3.81 12.66 -3.80
CA SER A 34 -3.66 13.77 -2.85
C SER A 34 -2.74 13.37 -1.70
N GLN A 35 -2.16 14.34 -1.00
CA GLN A 35 -1.33 14.07 0.18
C GLN A 35 -2.06 13.20 1.21
N VAL A 36 -3.36 13.43 1.43
CA VAL A 36 -4.20 12.63 2.33
C VAL A 36 -4.32 11.18 1.84
N GLN A 37 -4.52 10.98 0.53
CA GLN A 37 -4.59 9.64 -0.05
C GLN A 37 -3.25 8.92 0.04
N GLN A 38 -2.14 9.61 -0.21
CA GLN A 38 -0.79 9.04 -0.06
C GLN A 38 -0.52 8.64 1.38
N GLY A 39 -0.83 9.52 2.34
CA GLY A 39 -0.72 9.24 3.77
C GLY A 39 -1.49 7.99 4.17
N TYR A 40 -2.76 7.90 3.75
CA TYR A 40 -3.57 6.70 3.99
C TYR A 40 -2.93 5.42 3.43
N LEU A 41 -2.38 5.44 2.21
CA LEU A 41 -1.73 4.24 1.64
C LEU A 41 -0.45 3.88 2.39
N VAL A 42 0.32 4.87 2.85
CA VAL A 42 1.49 4.68 3.71
C VAL A 42 1.07 4.04 5.03
N ASP A 43 0.03 4.55 5.68
CA ASP A 43 -0.48 4.00 6.95
C ASP A 43 -0.91 2.54 6.80
N VAL A 44 -1.59 2.20 5.70
CA VAL A 44 -1.99 0.83 5.39
C VAL A 44 -0.76 -0.09 5.24
N ILE A 45 0.25 0.33 4.47
CA ILE A 45 1.50 -0.42 4.28
C ILE A 45 2.22 -0.61 5.62
N MET A 46 2.37 0.46 6.41
CA MET A 46 3.07 0.42 7.69
C MET A 46 2.35 -0.44 8.72
N THR A 47 1.02 -0.39 8.75
CA THR A 47 0.19 -1.23 9.63
C THR A 47 0.41 -2.72 9.32
N TRP A 48 0.46 -3.08 8.03
CA TRP A 48 0.73 -4.46 7.63
C TRP A 48 2.15 -4.90 8.03
N ILE A 49 3.17 -4.07 7.75
CA ILE A 49 4.56 -4.38 8.11
C ILE A 49 4.70 -4.59 9.62
N GLN A 50 4.14 -3.69 10.44
CA GLN A 50 4.19 -3.80 11.89
C GLN A 50 3.53 -5.09 12.39
N LYS A 51 2.44 -5.53 11.75
CA LYS A 51 1.75 -6.78 12.10
C LYS A 51 2.59 -8.00 11.74
N GLU A 52 3.23 -8.00 10.58
CA GLU A 52 4.09 -9.10 10.14
C GLU A 52 5.37 -9.21 10.96
N MET A 53 5.96 -8.07 11.34
CA MET A 53 7.12 -8.05 12.24
C MET A 53 6.81 -8.56 13.65
N LYS A 54 5.54 -8.53 14.09
CA LYS A 54 5.11 -9.10 15.38
C LYS A 54 4.78 -10.60 15.29
N ARG A 55 4.60 -11.12 14.07
CA ARG A 55 4.25 -12.53 13.82
C ARG A 55 5.48 -13.43 13.69
N ASN A 56 6.64 -12.85 13.39
CA ASN A 56 7.95 -13.51 13.32
C ASN A 56 8.81 -13.13 14.52
#